data_AF-A0A3A0AHZ7-F1
#
_entry.id   AF-A0A3A0AHZ7-F1
#
_cell.length_a   1.000
_cell.length_b   1.000
_cell.length_c   1.000
_cell.angle_alpha   90.00
_cell.angle_beta   90.00
_cell.angle_gamma   90.00
#
_symmetry.space_group_name_H-M   'P 1'
#
loop_
_entity.id
_entity.type
_entity.pdbx_description
1 polymer ?
#
loop_
_entity_poly.entity_id
_entity_poly.type
_entity_poly.pdbx_seq_one_letter_code
_entity_poly.pdbx_strand_id
1 'polypeptide(L)'
;MATKVKSCGSVPHSHKCNSRVSVNPQLSTLALRKRGLTFPPNPLTMAEDSATKVCCPCTPASRSTNKGELTMNALHHTLSRRAFLQTLAATSGIVAVAACAPPAPAGSGAAPAADDKVTLELWTFVNTHARWFRSMAESYQEEQNPNFELNVSEIAYGDMHDKLLIALQSGGVGAPDLADIEQGRFGGFLRGDDPGLVDLSDRLNEGGYLDELVASREALYTHQGRIYGIEHALTPVVLYYRHDIWGEAGVDPAAFQTWDDYIAGAKQVVQEGVSAIAFPGHDVLLRQRGSDYFDADGNCTLDSPESIETAEWILALRDEHGIATQTPDSNEAWWAALKEDRYLSHVGADWYAGFFKDNVPDMSGKWMATPLPAWTAGGIRTSCSGGTGSCIVKTSAHVEEAWRFQEFSMLSVEGNVRRFEMTNLFPPFIPAMDNERLHAADEYFNGQDLGAVFAEVGPSVPAQYQSPYRAELNLTLGPMWQDIYDGNLAPADAFTEVANSIREAMEADKA
;
A
#
# COMPACT_ATOMS: atom_id res chain seq x y z
N MET A 1 32.03 7.55 53.93
CA MET A 1 32.44 6.37 54.74
C MET A 1 32.98 5.31 53.78
N ALA A 2 33.87 4.40 54.20
CA ALA A 2 34.54 3.47 53.28
C ALA A 2 34.78 2.07 53.87
N THR A 3 34.09 1.05 53.32
CA THR A 3 34.22 -0.40 53.56
C THR A 3 33.27 -1.12 52.60
N LYS A 4 33.53 -2.32 52.05
CA LYS A 4 34.76 -3.15 51.97
C LYS A 4 34.57 -4.21 50.86
N VAL A 5 35.64 -4.66 50.20
CA VAL A 5 35.60 -5.72 49.16
C VAL A 5 35.88 -7.12 49.74
N LYS A 6 35.17 -8.15 49.24
CA LYS A 6 35.49 -9.61 49.23
C LYS A 6 34.33 -10.38 48.57
N SER A 7 34.47 -11.55 47.94
CA SER A 7 35.59 -12.21 47.20
C SER A 7 35.06 -13.47 46.49
N CYS A 8 35.74 -13.94 45.44
CA CYS A 8 35.33 -15.05 44.55
C CYS A 8 35.20 -16.44 45.22
N GLY A 9 34.43 -17.35 44.59
CA GLY A 9 34.33 -18.79 44.90
C GLY A 9 33.67 -19.57 43.73
N SER A 10 34.12 -20.80 43.46
CA SER A 10 33.87 -21.52 42.17
C SER A 10 33.41 -22.99 42.32
N VAL A 11 32.44 -23.42 41.49
CA VAL A 11 32.47 -24.55 40.49
C VAL A 11 33.44 -25.74 40.81
N PRO A 12 33.08 -27.06 40.66
CA PRO A 12 32.27 -27.68 39.56
C PRO A 12 31.37 -28.91 39.90
N HIS A 13 30.82 -29.53 38.83
CA HIS A 13 30.17 -30.85 38.64
C HIS A 13 28.63 -30.80 38.52
N SER A 14 27.98 -31.09 37.38
CA SER A 14 28.16 -32.03 36.25
C SER A 14 27.69 -33.47 36.53
N HIS A 15 26.72 -33.95 35.74
CA HIS A 15 26.51 -35.35 35.33
C HIS A 15 25.52 -35.41 34.14
N LYS A 16 25.71 -36.39 33.24
CA LYS A 16 24.78 -36.71 32.14
C LYS A 16 24.04 -38.00 32.47
N CYS A 17 22.81 -38.17 31.99
CA CYS A 17 22.32 -39.51 31.65
C CYS A 17 21.29 -39.47 30.50
N ASN A 18 21.30 -40.51 29.67
CA ASN A 18 20.30 -40.74 28.62
C ASN A 18 19.20 -41.67 29.15
N SER A 19 17.98 -41.49 28.67
CA SER A 19 17.14 -42.63 28.30
C SER A 19 16.23 -42.28 27.12
N ARG A 20 16.38 -43.05 26.03
CA ARG A 20 15.33 -43.21 25.02
C ARG A 20 14.50 -44.43 25.42
N VAL A 21 13.19 -44.40 25.26
CA VAL A 21 12.34 -45.60 25.22
C VAL A 21 11.47 -45.54 23.97
N SER A 22 11.16 -46.70 23.40
CA SER A 22 10.56 -46.85 22.07
C SER A 22 9.04 -46.68 22.06
N VAL A 23 8.54 -46.22 20.91
CA VAL A 23 7.14 -46.41 20.46
C VAL A 23 6.81 -47.90 20.36
N ASN A 24 5.57 -48.30 20.67
CA ASN A 24 4.86 -49.36 19.94
C ASN A 24 3.32 -49.28 20.18
N PRO A 25 2.46 -49.28 19.13
CA PRO A 25 0.99 -49.17 19.30
C PRO A 25 0.22 -50.47 18.97
N GLN A 26 -0.80 -50.81 19.77
CA GLN A 26 -1.91 -51.72 19.41
C GLN A 26 -3.18 -51.28 20.16
N LEU A 27 -4.25 -50.87 19.46
CA LEU A 27 -5.34 -51.70 18.93
C LEU A 27 -6.28 -52.28 20.00
N SER A 28 -7.54 -51.84 19.98
CA SER A 28 -8.70 -52.54 20.53
C SER A 28 -9.97 -52.01 19.85
N THR A 29 -10.68 -52.89 19.12
CA THR A 29 -11.83 -52.52 18.28
C THR A 29 -13.03 -53.39 18.63
N LEU A 30 -14.15 -52.79 19.06
CA LEU A 30 -15.52 -53.35 19.03
C LEU A 30 -16.48 -52.19 19.42
N ALA A 31 -17.41 -51.63 18.63
CA ALA A 31 -18.28 -52.06 17.52
C ALA A 31 -19.68 -52.58 17.95
N LEU A 32 -20.73 -51.80 17.60
CA LEU A 32 -22.13 -52.16 17.23
C LEU A 32 -22.94 -50.84 17.11
N ARG A 33 -23.37 -50.39 15.91
CA ARG A 33 -24.66 -50.65 15.23
C ARG A 33 -25.90 -50.18 16.03
N LYS A 34 -26.96 -49.58 15.43
CA LYS A 34 -27.56 -49.87 14.10
C LYS A 34 -28.58 -48.79 13.64
N ARG A 35 -28.87 -48.77 12.31
CA ARG A 35 -29.90 -48.00 11.54
C ARG A 35 -29.48 -46.59 11.10
N GLY A 36 -29.61 -46.16 9.84
CA GLY A 36 -29.75 -46.91 8.57
C GLY A 36 -31.01 -46.60 7.73
N LEU A 37 -30.82 -45.90 6.61
CA LEU A 37 -31.72 -45.73 5.45
C LEU A 37 -30.86 -45.43 4.21
N THR A 38 -31.21 -45.94 3.03
CA THR A 38 -30.41 -45.78 1.78
C THR A 38 -31.25 -45.89 0.49
N PHE A 39 -30.70 -45.30 -0.59
CA PHE A 39 -30.97 -45.54 -2.03
C PHE A 39 -32.16 -44.79 -2.69
N PRO A 40 -32.12 -44.56 -4.04
CA PRO A 40 -31.15 -45.09 -5.03
C PRO A 40 -30.37 -44.05 -5.88
N PRO A 41 -29.27 -44.45 -6.55
CA PRO A 41 -28.69 -43.76 -7.70
C PRO A 41 -29.27 -44.27 -9.04
N ASN A 42 -28.95 -43.62 -10.16
CA ASN A 42 -29.01 -44.25 -11.49
C ASN A 42 -27.95 -43.62 -12.45
N PRO A 43 -27.47 -44.34 -13.50
CA PRO A 43 -26.22 -43.99 -14.18
C PRO A 43 -26.35 -43.63 -15.67
N LEU A 44 -25.22 -43.21 -16.28
CA LEU A 44 -24.90 -43.52 -17.68
C LEU A 44 -23.41 -43.84 -17.83
N THR A 45 -23.09 -44.92 -18.56
CA THR A 45 -21.73 -45.37 -18.90
C THR A 45 -21.73 -46.13 -20.23
N MET A 46 -20.87 -45.72 -21.17
CA MET A 46 -20.32 -46.55 -22.27
C MET A 46 -18.92 -45.97 -22.58
N ALA A 47 -17.84 -46.73 -22.36
CA ALA A 47 -17.20 -47.68 -23.29
C ALA A 47 -16.20 -46.95 -24.23
N GLU A 48 -14.88 -47.09 -24.02
CA GLU A 48 -13.99 -48.17 -24.54
C GLU A 48 -13.74 -48.05 -26.07
N ASP A 49 -12.53 -48.17 -26.65
CA ASP A 49 -11.13 -48.25 -26.16
C ASP A 49 -10.23 -47.70 -27.33
N SER A 50 -8.89 -47.75 -27.46
CA SER A 50 -7.80 -48.52 -26.84
C SER A 50 -6.40 -47.93 -27.09
N ALA A 51 -5.41 -48.44 -26.32
CA ALA A 51 -3.95 -48.36 -26.55
C ALA A 51 -3.28 -46.96 -26.41
N THR A 52 -1.99 -46.80 -26.08
CA THR A 52 -0.88 -47.75 -25.81
C THR A 52 -0.02 -47.24 -24.65
N LYS A 53 0.55 -48.13 -23.82
CA LYS A 53 1.54 -47.74 -22.79
C LYS A 53 2.94 -47.54 -23.38
N VAL A 54 3.62 -46.46 -23.00
CA VAL A 54 5.09 -46.32 -23.07
C VAL A 54 5.58 -45.81 -21.72
N CYS A 55 6.58 -46.47 -21.13
CA CYS A 55 7.18 -46.08 -19.86
C CYS A 55 8.46 -45.27 -20.09
N CYS A 56 8.58 -44.09 -19.48
CA CYS A 56 9.87 -43.39 -19.35
C CYS A 56 10.56 -43.80 -18.02
N PRO A 57 11.82 -44.29 -18.05
CA PRO A 57 12.56 -44.64 -16.83
C PRO A 57 13.26 -43.43 -16.21
N CYS A 58 13.32 -43.40 -14.88
CA CYS A 58 14.15 -42.45 -14.13
C CYS A 58 15.51 -43.08 -13.79
N THR A 59 16.61 -42.40 -14.12
CA THR A 59 17.99 -42.78 -13.73
C THR A 59 18.79 -41.49 -13.45
N PRO A 60 19.57 -41.39 -12.36
CA PRO A 60 20.12 -40.09 -11.93
C PRO A 60 21.43 -39.69 -12.64
N ALA A 61 21.63 -38.38 -12.80
CA ALA A 61 22.90 -37.80 -13.24
C ALA A 61 23.80 -37.43 -12.04
N SER A 62 25.09 -37.78 -12.12
CA SER A 62 26.07 -37.54 -11.05
C SER A 62 26.74 -36.17 -11.16
N ARG A 63 27.15 -35.60 -10.02
CA ARG A 63 28.08 -34.46 -10.00
C ARG A 63 29.44 -34.88 -10.54
N SER A 64 30.01 -34.04 -11.42
CA SER A 64 31.44 -34.04 -11.73
C SER A 64 31.93 -32.60 -11.79
N THR A 65 33.05 -32.31 -11.13
CA THR A 65 33.67 -30.98 -11.10
C THR A 65 34.71 -30.86 -12.21
N ASN A 66 34.71 -29.74 -12.93
CA ASN A 66 35.92 -29.26 -13.60
C ASN A 66 36.02 -27.74 -13.49
N LYS A 67 37.23 -27.25 -13.20
CA LYS A 67 37.57 -25.83 -13.27
C LYS A 67 37.97 -25.50 -14.70
N GLY A 68 37.50 -24.37 -15.21
CA GLY A 68 38.01 -23.75 -16.44
C GLY A 68 38.08 -22.24 -16.22
N GLU A 69 39.28 -21.68 -16.30
CA GLU A 69 39.49 -20.23 -16.20
C GLU A 69 39.06 -19.57 -17.52
N LEU A 70 38.28 -18.48 -17.42
CA LEU A 70 37.96 -17.62 -18.55
C LEU A 70 38.42 -16.20 -18.22
N THR A 71 39.53 -15.80 -18.84
CA THR A 71 40.12 -14.46 -18.69
C THR A 71 39.38 -13.45 -19.57
N MET A 72 38.55 -12.61 -18.95
CA MET A 72 37.96 -11.45 -19.63
C MET A 72 39.02 -10.37 -19.85
N ASN A 73 39.50 -10.23 -21.08
CA ASN A 73 40.26 -9.04 -21.50
C ASN A 73 39.30 -7.84 -21.64
N ALA A 74 39.53 -6.79 -20.86
CA ALA A 74 38.83 -5.53 -21.02
C ALA A 74 39.35 -4.75 -22.26
N LEU A 75 38.44 -4.21 -23.06
CA LEU A 75 38.75 -3.22 -24.10
C LEU A 75 37.80 -2.02 -23.95
N HIS A 76 38.32 -0.96 -23.34
CA HIS A 76 37.63 0.33 -23.28
C HIS A 76 37.64 1.00 -24.66
N HIS A 77 36.47 1.33 -25.21
CA HIS A 77 36.36 2.27 -26.32
C HIS A 77 35.59 3.52 -25.89
N THR A 78 36.34 4.56 -25.53
CA THR A 78 35.83 5.89 -25.22
C THR A 78 35.46 6.64 -26.50
N LEU A 79 34.16 6.82 -26.75
CA LEU A 79 33.69 7.64 -27.86
C LEU A 79 33.82 9.13 -27.54
N SER A 80 34.67 9.83 -28.30
CA SER A 80 34.97 11.25 -28.09
C SER A 80 33.90 12.17 -28.68
N ARG A 81 33.50 13.19 -27.91
CA ARG A 81 32.50 14.23 -28.25
C ARG A 81 32.76 15.01 -29.56
N ARG A 82 33.89 14.79 -30.26
CA ARG A 82 34.18 15.41 -31.57
C ARG A 82 33.69 14.63 -32.80
N ALA A 83 33.29 13.37 -32.67
CA ALA A 83 32.88 12.55 -33.81
C ALA A 83 31.45 12.83 -34.34
N PHE A 84 30.60 13.51 -33.57
CA PHE A 84 29.18 13.68 -33.87
C PHE A 84 28.83 14.95 -34.68
N LEU A 85 29.77 15.90 -34.83
CA LEU A 85 29.51 17.25 -35.34
C LEU A 85 30.06 17.55 -36.75
N GLN A 86 30.29 16.53 -37.59
CA GLN A 86 30.86 16.72 -38.94
C GLN A 86 30.09 16.08 -40.10
N THR A 87 28.87 15.58 -39.89
CA THR A 87 28.11 14.84 -40.93
C THR A 87 26.72 15.43 -41.20
N LEU A 88 26.63 16.73 -41.49
CA LEU A 88 25.44 17.34 -42.11
C LEU A 88 25.80 18.69 -42.78
N ALA A 89 26.40 18.62 -43.97
CA ALA A 89 26.68 19.76 -44.82
C ALA A 89 26.63 19.37 -46.30
N ALA A 90 26.26 20.33 -47.17
CA ALA A 90 26.25 20.25 -48.63
C ALA A 90 25.20 19.34 -49.32
N THR A 91 23.94 19.78 -49.32
CA THR A 91 23.06 19.69 -50.51
C THR A 91 22.10 20.89 -50.56
N SER A 92 22.44 21.90 -51.36
CA SER A 92 21.60 23.10 -51.58
C SER A 92 20.90 23.04 -52.94
N GLY A 93 19.58 23.27 -52.99
CA GLY A 93 18.78 23.07 -54.21
C GLY A 93 17.41 23.78 -54.23
N ILE A 94 17.45 25.12 -54.29
CA ILE A 94 16.42 26.09 -54.73
C ILE A 94 15.27 25.44 -55.55
N VAL A 95 13.96 25.66 -55.31
CA VAL A 95 13.12 26.89 -55.43
C VAL A 95 11.82 26.63 -54.63
N ALA A 96 11.26 27.55 -53.81
CA ALA A 96 10.42 28.68 -54.24
C ALA A 96 10.22 29.78 -53.16
N VAL A 97 9.70 30.94 -53.57
CA VAL A 97 9.45 32.11 -52.70
C VAL A 97 7.95 32.42 -52.60
N ALA A 98 7.44 32.43 -51.37
CA ALA A 98 6.23 33.15 -50.94
C ALA A 98 6.54 33.70 -49.54
N ALA A 99 6.89 34.98 -49.40
CA ALA A 99 5.97 36.12 -49.28
C ALA A 99 5.34 36.20 -47.87
N CYS A 100 5.74 37.22 -47.11
CA CYS A 100 5.43 37.36 -45.69
C CYS A 100 3.96 37.75 -45.43
N ALA A 101 3.37 37.16 -44.39
CA ALA A 101 2.21 37.71 -43.69
C ALA A 101 2.65 38.23 -42.29
N PRO A 102 2.11 39.37 -41.81
CA PRO A 102 2.43 39.88 -40.47
C PRO A 102 1.76 39.03 -39.37
N PRO A 103 2.32 38.98 -38.15
CA PRO A 103 1.69 38.28 -37.03
C PRO A 103 0.37 38.96 -36.64
N ALA A 104 -0.69 38.16 -36.51
CA ALA A 104 -1.96 38.59 -35.95
C ALA A 104 -1.84 38.76 -34.42
N PRO A 105 -2.60 39.68 -33.79
CA PRO A 105 -2.58 39.84 -32.34
C PRO A 105 -3.21 38.63 -31.64
N ALA A 106 -2.76 38.34 -30.42
CA ALA A 106 -3.35 37.31 -29.58
C ALA A 106 -4.81 37.67 -29.25
N GLY A 107 -5.75 36.83 -29.70
CA GLY A 107 -7.15 36.91 -29.32
C GLY A 107 -7.37 36.31 -27.93
N SER A 108 -8.23 36.96 -27.13
CA SER A 108 -8.72 36.41 -25.87
C SER A 108 -9.39 35.05 -26.10
N GLY A 109 -9.14 34.08 -25.22
CA GLY A 109 -9.70 32.74 -25.33
C GLY A 109 -11.23 32.73 -25.37
N ALA A 110 -11.78 31.99 -26.32
CA ALA A 110 -13.15 31.48 -26.25
C ALA A 110 -13.06 30.05 -25.70
N ALA A 111 -14.02 29.65 -24.86
CA ALA A 111 -14.17 28.24 -24.50
C ALA A 111 -14.47 27.41 -25.77
N PRO A 112 -14.03 26.13 -25.84
CA PRO A 112 -14.40 25.25 -26.95
C PRO A 112 -15.92 25.18 -27.14
N ALA A 113 -16.36 25.16 -28.40
CA ALA A 113 -17.75 24.84 -28.71
C ALA A 113 -17.99 23.35 -28.46
N ALA A 114 -19.21 22.99 -28.04
CA ALA A 114 -19.55 21.63 -27.62
C ALA A 114 -19.60 20.57 -28.75
N ASP A 115 -19.05 20.87 -29.94
CA ASP A 115 -19.00 19.97 -31.11
C ASP A 115 -17.63 19.29 -31.32
N ASP A 116 -16.55 19.78 -30.71
CA ASP A 116 -15.23 19.16 -30.82
C ASP A 116 -15.07 18.00 -29.80
N LYS A 117 -14.62 16.83 -30.28
CA LYS A 117 -14.36 15.66 -29.42
C LYS A 117 -13.17 15.95 -28.49
N VAL A 118 -13.35 15.74 -27.18
CA VAL A 118 -12.28 15.82 -26.18
C VAL A 118 -11.95 14.42 -25.68
N THR A 119 -10.78 13.92 -26.05
CA THR A 119 -10.22 12.68 -25.51
C THR A 119 -9.15 13.03 -24.48
N LEU A 120 -9.28 12.55 -23.24
CA LEU A 120 -8.24 12.65 -22.21
C LEU A 120 -7.47 11.34 -22.07
N GLU A 121 -6.17 11.42 -21.84
CA GLU A 121 -5.34 10.29 -21.39
C GLU A 121 -5.25 10.27 -19.86
N LEU A 122 -5.50 9.11 -19.23
CA LEU A 122 -5.31 8.89 -17.80
C LEU A 122 -4.37 7.71 -17.56
N TRP A 123 -3.34 7.88 -16.73
CA TRP A 123 -2.49 6.77 -16.29
C TRP A 123 -2.79 6.39 -14.84
N THR A 124 -2.92 5.08 -14.59
CA THR A 124 -3.06 4.52 -13.23
C THR A 124 -2.31 3.19 -13.14
N PHE A 125 -2.07 2.73 -11.92
CA PHE A 125 -1.36 1.48 -11.62
C PHE A 125 -2.24 0.44 -10.91
N VAL A 126 -3.52 0.75 -10.67
CA VAL A 126 -4.46 -0.13 -9.96
C VAL A 126 -5.63 -0.52 -10.87
N ASN A 127 -5.85 -1.82 -11.08
CA ASN A 127 -6.93 -2.30 -11.95
C ASN A 127 -8.33 -1.86 -11.51
N THR A 128 -8.58 -1.80 -10.19
CA THR A 128 -9.87 -1.35 -9.64
C THR A 128 -10.12 0.13 -9.96
N HIS A 129 -9.10 0.99 -9.81
CA HIS A 129 -9.17 2.40 -10.24
C HIS A 129 -9.37 2.48 -11.75
N ALA A 130 -8.64 1.68 -12.53
CA ALA A 130 -8.74 1.66 -13.98
C ALA A 130 -10.14 1.23 -14.48
N ARG A 131 -10.83 0.34 -13.74
CA ARG A 131 -12.23 -0.01 -14.00
C ARG A 131 -13.18 1.11 -13.55
N TRP A 132 -12.94 1.71 -12.39
CA TRP A 132 -13.76 2.80 -11.86
C TRP A 132 -13.72 4.06 -12.73
N PHE A 133 -12.54 4.51 -13.17
CA PHE A 133 -12.42 5.68 -14.05
C PHE A 133 -13.14 5.50 -15.39
N ARG A 134 -13.07 4.31 -16.02
CA ARG A 134 -13.83 4.01 -17.25
C ARG A 134 -15.34 4.06 -16.99
N SER A 135 -15.78 3.46 -15.89
CA SER A 135 -17.17 3.46 -15.40
C SER A 135 -17.70 4.88 -15.08
N MET A 136 -16.85 5.78 -14.58
CA MET A 136 -17.22 7.20 -14.40
C MET A 136 -17.16 8.01 -15.70
N ALA A 137 -16.28 7.66 -16.64
CA ALA A 137 -16.21 8.30 -17.96
C ALA A 137 -17.45 8.01 -18.81
N GLU A 138 -17.98 6.79 -18.74
CA GLU A 138 -19.27 6.41 -19.34
C GLU A 138 -20.40 7.32 -18.81
N SER A 139 -20.54 7.44 -17.48
CA SER A 139 -21.54 8.33 -16.87
C SER A 139 -21.32 9.82 -17.19
N TYR A 140 -20.08 10.32 -17.17
CA TYR A 140 -19.79 11.71 -17.53
C TYR A 140 -20.13 12.00 -19.01
N GLN A 141 -19.92 11.03 -19.91
CA GLN A 141 -20.29 11.15 -21.31
C GLN A 141 -21.82 11.18 -21.49
N GLU A 142 -22.58 10.34 -20.78
CA GLU A 142 -24.04 10.32 -20.86
C GLU A 142 -24.70 11.54 -20.20
N GLU A 143 -24.16 12.04 -19.08
CA GLU A 143 -24.79 13.06 -18.24
C GLU A 143 -24.34 14.49 -18.53
N GLN A 144 -23.06 14.71 -18.90
CA GLN A 144 -22.44 16.05 -18.94
C GLN A 144 -21.88 16.40 -20.32
N ASN A 145 -21.13 15.50 -20.97
CA ASN A 145 -20.44 15.78 -22.23
C ASN A 145 -20.42 14.58 -23.19
N PRO A 146 -21.41 14.46 -24.11
CA PRO A 146 -21.47 13.37 -25.10
C PRO A 146 -20.26 13.24 -26.03
N ASN A 147 -19.44 14.29 -26.14
CA ASN A 147 -18.22 14.34 -26.95
C ASN A 147 -16.93 14.04 -26.16
N PHE A 148 -17.04 13.62 -24.90
CA PHE A 148 -15.95 13.16 -24.04
C PHE A 148 -15.50 11.73 -24.35
N GLU A 149 -14.23 11.43 -24.13
CA GLU A 149 -13.65 10.08 -24.10
C GLU A 149 -12.47 10.04 -23.11
N LEU A 150 -12.31 8.93 -22.38
CA LEU A 150 -11.20 8.74 -21.43
C LEU A 150 -10.40 7.47 -21.76
N ASN A 151 -9.17 7.67 -22.23
CA ASN A 151 -8.21 6.60 -22.48
C ASN A 151 -7.47 6.25 -21.18
N VAL A 152 -7.99 5.28 -20.44
CA VAL A 152 -7.39 4.80 -19.19
C VAL A 152 -6.32 3.74 -19.45
N SER A 153 -5.06 4.13 -19.30
CA SER A 153 -3.88 3.26 -19.36
C SER A 153 -3.53 2.70 -17.98
N GLU A 154 -3.60 1.37 -17.84
CA GLU A 154 -3.10 0.65 -16.67
C GLU A 154 -1.62 0.27 -16.90
N ILE A 155 -0.72 0.76 -16.05
CA ILE A 155 0.74 0.62 -16.19
C ILE A 155 1.33 0.13 -14.87
N ALA A 156 2.31 -0.78 -14.91
CA ALA A 156 2.93 -1.34 -13.71
C ALA A 156 3.48 -0.25 -12.76
N TYR A 157 3.30 -0.46 -11.44
CA TYR A 157 3.51 0.55 -10.39
C TYR A 157 4.81 1.37 -10.49
N GLY A 158 5.97 0.73 -10.64
CA GLY A 158 7.26 1.43 -10.79
C GLY A 158 7.31 2.22 -12.10
N ASP A 159 7.16 1.50 -13.22
CA ASP A 159 7.19 2.00 -14.58
C ASP A 159 6.26 3.21 -14.79
N MET A 160 5.05 3.20 -14.24
CA MET A 160 4.07 4.29 -14.35
C MET A 160 4.64 5.58 -13.76
N HIS A 161 5.05 5.52 -12.48
CA HIS A 161 5.54 6.68 -11.76
C HIS A 161 6.89 7.18 -12.32
N ASP A 162 7.81 6.27 -12.70
CA ASP A 162 9.09 6.67 -13.32
C ASP A 162 8.86 7.33 -14.68
N LYS A 163 7.98 6.78 -15.53
CA LYS A 163 7.61 7.35 -16.82
C LYS A 163 6.94 8.71 -16.68
N LEU A 164 6.05 8.89 -15.69
CA LEU A 164 5.39 10.17 -15.41
C LEU A 164 6.41 11.22 -14.96
N LEU A 165 7.30 10.88 -14.03
CA LEU A 165 8.34 11.79 -13.54
C LEU A 165 9.27 12.24 -14.68
N ILE A 166 9.71 11.30 -15.54
CA ILE A 166 10.52 11.60 -16.72
C ILE A 166 9.77 12.51 -17.71
N ALA A 167 8.46 12.27 -17.96
CA ALA A 167 7.67 13.08 -18.87
C ALA A 167 7.48 14.52 -18.36
N LEU A 168 7.21 14.70 -17.06
CA LEU A 168 7.09 16.00 -16.42
C LEU A 168 8.42 16.77 -16.44
N GLN A 169 9.53 16.12 -16.05
CA GLN A 169 10.89 16.68 -16.16
C GLN A 169 11.30 17.01 -17.61
N SER A 170 10.71 16.33 -18.59
CA SER A 170 10.89 16.63 -20.03
C SER A 170 9.98 17.76 -20.55
N GLY A 171 9.34 18.53 -19.67
CA GLY A 171 8.42 19.61 -20.04
C GLY A 171 7.04 19.13 -20.49
N GLY A 172 6.57 17.99 -19.96
CA GLY A 172 5.27 17.40 -20.26
C GLY A 172 5.19 16.54 -21.52
N VAL A 173 6.31 16.35 -22.22
CA VAL A 173 6.33 15.64 -23.51
C VAL A 173 5.98 14.16 -23.32
N GLY A 174 4.77 13.78 -23.77
CA GLY A 174 4.26 12.41 -23.66
C GLY A 174 3.71 12.05 -22.28
N ALA A 175 3.44 13.04 -21.42
CA ALA A 175 2.65 12.89 -20.20
C ALA A 175 1.15 12.67 -20.53
N PRO A 176 0.35 12.08 -19.62
CA PRO A 176 -1.11 12.06 -19.74
C PRO A 176 -1.71 13.42 -19.39
N ASP A 177 -3.04 13.55 -19.47
CA ASP A 177 -3.78 14.68 -18.90
C ASP A 177 -4.02 14.49 -17.39
N LEU A 178 -4.25 13.25 -16.97
CA LEU A 178 -4.51 12.82 -15.59
C LEU A 178 -3.58 11.67 -15.18
N ALA A 179 -3.14 11.65 -13.92
CA ALA A 179 -2.40 10.52 -13.38
C ALA A 179 -2.74 10.26 -11.90
N ASP A 180 -2.95 8.98 -11.56
CA ASP A 180 -2.94 8.53 -10.16
C ASP A 180 -1.49 8.49 -9.66
N ILE A 181 -1.20 9.14 -8.52
CA ILE A 181 0.12 9.11 -7.88
C ILE A 181 0.02 8.53 -6.45
N GLU A 182 0.72 7.45 -6.18
CA GLU A 182 0.81 6.81 -4.86
C GLU A 182 1.61 7.69 -3.89
N GLN A 183 1.12 7.81 -2.65
CA GLN A 183 1.70 8.64 -1.58
C GLN A 183 3.22 8.50 -1.36
N GLY A 184 3.79 7.29 -1.39
CA GLY A 184 5.23 7.03 -1.24
C GLY A 184 6.05 7.39 -2.47
N ARG A 185 5.39 7.58 -3.62
CA ARG A 185 5.99 8.08 -4.88
C ARG A 185 5.83 9.59 -5.04
N PHE A 186 4.76 10.18 -4.50
CA PHE A 186 4.42 11.61 -4.64
C PHE A 186 5.57 12.55 -4.25
N GLY A 187 6.31 12.25 -3.17
CA GLY A 187 7.51 13.02 -2.79
C GLY A 187 8.54 13.18 -3.90
N GLY A 188 8.71 12.19 -4.79
CA GLY A 188 9.64 12.29 -5.93
C GLY A 188 9.29 13.37 -6.95
N PHE A 189 8.02 13.78 -7.01
CA PHE A 189 7.52 14.86 -7.87
C PHE A 189 7.69 16.25 -7.23
N LEU A 190 7.92 16.32 -5.91
CA LEU A 190 8.06 17.56 -5.14
C LEU A 190 9.50 18.12 -5.14
N ARG A 191 10.41 17.61 -5.98
CA ARG A 191 11.79 18.13 -6.09
C ARG A 191 11.84 19.32 -7.06
N GLY A 192 11.96 20.52 -6.51
CA GLY A 192 12.02 21.79 -7.23
C GLY A 192 10.80 22.68 -6.98
N ASP A 193 10.74 23.84 -7.64
CA ASP A 193 9.71 24.86 -7.41
C ASP A 193 8.34 24.56 -8.04
N ASP A 194 8.27 23.56 -8.94
CA ASP A 194 7.10 23.24 -9.75
C ASP A 194 7.03 21.72 -10.04
N PRO A 195 6.05 20.98 -9.49
CA PRO A 195 5.94 19.53 -9.69
C PRO A 195 5.43 19.15 -11.10
N GLY A 196 5.07 20.12 -11.95
CA GLY A 196 4.44 19.86 -13.25
C GLY A 196 2.98 19.41 -13.15
N LEU A 197 2.39 19.49 -11.95
CA LEU A 197 0.98 19.23 -11.66
C LEU A 197 0.20 20.55 -11.51
N VAL A 198 -1.11 20.50 -11.71
CA VAL A 198 -1.99 21.66 -11.50
C VAL A 198 -2.18 21.92 -10.01
N ASP A 199 -2.11 23.18 -9.60
CA ASP A 199 -2.51 23.64 -8.27
C ASP A 199 -4.04 23.71 -8.21
N LEU A 200 -4.64 22.81 -7.42
CA LEU A 200 -6.08 22.63 -7.26
C LEU A 200 -6.66 23.51 -6.15
N SER A 201 -5.83 24.18 -5.33
CA SER A 201 -6.28 24.90 -4.13
C SER A 201 -7.38 25.92 -4.42
N ASP A 202 -7.22 26.77 -5.44
CA ASP A 202 -8.23 27.76 -5.84
C ASP A 202 -9.53 27.08 -6.32
N ARG A 203 -9.44 25.95 -7.02
CA ARG A 203 -10.60 25.21 -7.56
C ARG A 203 -11.40 24.52 -6.47
N LEU A 204 -10.72 23.88 -5.53
CA LEU A 204 -11.33 23.27 -4.35
C LEU A 204 -11.98 24.35 -3.46
N ASN A 205 -11.37 25.53 -3.34
CA ASN A 205 -11.94 26.67 -2.62
C ASN A 205 -13.16 27.27 -3.33
N GLU A 206 -13.09 27.53 -4.65
CA GLU A 206 -14.19 28.12 -5.42
C GLU A 206 -15.40 27.18 -5.57
N GLY A 207 -15.16 25.86 -5.63
CA GLY A 207 -16.21 24.83 -5.60
C GLY A 207 -16.80 24.57 -4.21
N GLY A 208 -16.15 25.02 -3.13
CA GLY A 208 -16.57 24.80 -1.74
C GLY A 208 -16.11 23.48 -1.11
N TYR A 209 -15.27 22.72 -1.82
CA TYR A 209 -14.89 21.34 -1.49
C TYR A 209 -13.88 21.20 -0.33
N LEU A 210 -13.20 22.28 0.08
CA LEU A 210 -12.18 22.23 1.15
C LEU A 210 -12.75 21.77 2.51
N ASP A 211 -13.98 22.12 2.83
CA ASP A 211 -14.67 21.67 4.06
C ASP A 211 -15.43 20.33 3.86
N GLU A 212 -15.51 19.83 2.63
CA GLU A 212 -16.15 18.55 2.27
C GLU A 212 -15.15 17.38 2.16
N LEU A 213 -13.86 17.65 2.21
CA LEU A 213 -12.78 16.65 2.19
C LEU A 213 -12.16 16.49 3.58
N VAL A 214 -11.79 15.26 3.95
CA VAL A 214 -11.04 15.02 5.19
C VAL A 214 -9.63 15.59 5.07
N ALA A 215 -9.39 16.76 5.68
CA ALA A 215 -8.15 17.52 5.54
C ALA A 215 -6.85 16.76 5.89
N SER A 216 -6.91 15.76 6.78
CA SER A 216 -5.75 14.89 7.10
C SER A 216 -5.38 13.93 5.96
N ARG A 217 -6.26 13.73 4.99
CA ARG A 217 -6.01 12.97 3.75
C ARG A 217 -5.48 13.87 2.65
N GLU A 218 -6.08 15.04 2.44
CA GLU A 218 -5.59 16.02 1.45
C GLU A 218 -4.16 16.52 1.78
N ALA A 219 -3.73 16.42 3.05
CA ALA A 219 -2.34 16.58 3.47
C ALA A 219 -1.33 15.70 2.69
N LEU A 220 -1.74 14.52 2.18
CA LEU A 220 -0.90 13.66 1.33
C LEU A 220 -0.59 14.24 -0.05
N TYR A 221 -1.43 15.14 -0.56
CA TYR A 221 -1.28 15.76 -1.87
C TYR A 221 -1.07 17.27 -1.77
N THR A 222 -0.87 17.76 -0.55
CA THR A 222 -0.51 19.14 -0.22
C THR A 222 1.01 19.28 -0.12
N HIS A 223 1.58 20.29 -0.79
CA HIS A 223 2.96 20.73 -0.55
C HIS A 223 3.06 22.26 -0.63
N GLN A 224 3.75 22.88 0.33
CA GLN A 224 3.89 24.34 0.45
C GLN A 224 2.55 25.12 0.40
N GLY A 225 1.48 24.54 0.96
CA GLY A 225 0.13 25.13 0.98
C GLY A 225 -0.67 25.01 -0.32
N ARG A 226 -0.18 24.21 -1.29
CA ARG A 226 -0.86 23.91 -2.55
C ARG A 226 -1.28 22.46 -2.62
N ILE A 227 -2.51 22.19 -3.08
CA ILE A 227 -3.06 20.84 -3.27
C ILE A 227 -2.85 20.46 -4.74
N TYR A 228 -2.21 19.33 -5.04
CA TYR A 228 -1.87 18.93 -6.43
C TYR A 228 -2.62 17.69 -6.93
N GLY A 229 -3.43 17.07 -6.07
CA GLY A 229 -4.26 15.91 -6.39
C GLY A 229 -5.29 15.67 -5.30
N ILE A 230 -6.33 14.90 -5.63
CA ILE A 230 -7.43 14.56 -4.72
C ILE A 230 -7.32 13.07 -4.38
N GLU A 231 -7.41 12.73 -3.09
CA GLU A 231 -7.26 11.36 -2.61
C GLU A 231 -8.43 10.45 -3.01
N HIS A 232 -8.14 9.20 -3.39
CA HIS A 232 -9.12 8.15 -3.65
C HIS A 232 -9.75 7.58 -2.38
N ALA A 233 -9.00 7.48 -1.28
CA ALA A 233 -9.40 6.75 -0.07
C ALA A 233 -9.08 7.45 1.26
N LEU A 234 -9.98 7.31 2.22
CA LEU A 234 -9.74 7.68 3.61
C LEU A 234 -8.65 6.81 4.25
N THR A 235 -8.48 5.56 3.80
CA THR A 235 -7.49 4.60 4.31
C THR A 235 -7.46 4.37 5.84
N PRO A 236 -8.61 4.43 6.55
CA PRO A 236 -8.61 4.30 8.01
C PRO A 236 -8.08 2.93 8.40
N VAL A 237 -7.10 2.91 9.29
CA VAL A 237 -6.50 1.66 9.77
C VAL A 237 -7.32 1.11 10.93
N VAL A 238 -7.65 -0.17 10.82
CA VAL A 238 -8.46 -0.94 11.75
C VAL A 238 -7.71 -2.21 12.16
N LEU A 239 -8.18 -2.84 13.23
CA LEU A 239 -7.78 -4.18 13.61
C LEU A 239 -8.75 -5.18 12.97
N TYR A 240 -8.31 -5.89 11.95
CA TYR A 240 -8.99 -7.09 11.46
C TYR A 240 -8.68 -8.25 12.39
N TYR A 241 -9.66 -9.04 12.80
CA TYR A 241 -9.49 -10.15 13.74
C TYR A 241 -10.38 -11.36 13.44
N ARG A 242 -9.91 -12.54 13.84
CA ARG A 242 -10.59 -13.84 13.78
C ARG A 242 -11.65 -13.97 14.87
N HIS A 243 -12.81 -13.37 14.66
CA HIS A 243 -13.88 -13.32 15.65
C HIS A 243 -14.31 -14.73 16.13
N ASP A 244 -14.17 -15.74 15.26
CA ASP A 244 -14.40 -17.14 15.58
C ASP A 244 -13.41 -17.66 16.64
N ILE A 245 -12.10 -17.54 16.42
CA ILE A 245 -11.07 -18.04 17.34
C ILE A 245 -11.02 -17.21 18.63
N TRP A 246 -11.11 -15.87 18.53
CA TRP A 246 -11.16 -15.00 19.70
C TRP A 246 -12.44 -15.28 20.54
N GLY A 247 -13.58 -15.46 19.88
CA GLY A 247 -14.86 -15.80 20.51
C GLY A 247 -14.90 -17.18 21.17
N GLU A 248 -14.23 -18.20 20.61
CA GLU A 248 -14.08 -19.52 21.25
C GLU A 248 -13.34 -19.45 22.59
N ALA A 249 -12.39 -18.51 22.75
CA ALA A 249 -11.73 -18.23 24.02
C ALA A 249 -12.55 -17.34 24.98
N GLY A 250 -13.70 -16.81 24.53
CA GLY A 250 -14.52 -15.87 25.29
C GLY A 250 -13.94 -14.46 25.36
N VAL A 251 -13.10 -14.08 24.39
CA VAL A 251 -12.41 -12.79 24.32
C VAL A 251 -12.92 -12.00 23.11
N ASP A 252 -13.25 -10.72 23.31
CA ASP A 252 -13.78 -9.84 22.24
C ASP A 252 -12.83 -8.66 21.98
N PRO A 253 -12.09 -8.66 20.84
CA PRO A 253 -11.24 -7.54 20.44
C PRO A 253 -11.95 -6.20 20.28
N ALA A 254 -13.26 -6.17 19.99
CA ALA A 254 -13.98 -4.90 19.87
C ALA A 254 -14.14 -4.16 21.21
N ALA A 255 -14.04 -4.89 22.33
CA ALA A 255 -14.08 -4.31 23.67
C ALA A 255 -12.75 -3.62 24.07
N PHE A 256 -11.63 -3.92 23.41
CA PHE A 256 -10.32 -3.39 23.80
C PHE A 256 -10.22 -1.88 23.56
N GLN A 257 -9.93 -1.14 24.63
CA GLN A 257 -9.75 0.32 24.57
C GLN A 257 -8.29 0.68 24.33
N THR A 258 -7.36 -0.15 24.80
CA THR A 258 -5.92 0.10 24.79
C THR A 258 -5.11 -1.08 24.25
N TRP A 259 -3.92 -0.79 23.75
CA TRP A 259 -2.96 -1.82 23.33
C TRP A 259 -2.58 -2.78 24.48
N ASP A 260 -2.63 -2.34 25.75
CA ASP A 260 -2.48 -3.21 26.93
C ASP A 260 -3.64 -4.21 27.08
N ASP A 261 -4.89 -3.80 26.82
CA ASP A 261 -6.05 -4.71 26.79
C ASP A 261 -5.86 -5.78 25.69
N TYR A 262 -5.39 -5.35 24.51
CA TYR A 262 -5.08 -6.25 23.41
C TYR A 262 -3.98 -7.25 23.79
N ILE A 263 -2.90 -6.80 24.42
CA ILE A 263 -1.82 -7.66 24.91
C ILE A 263 -2.34 -8.67 25.96
N ALA A 264 -3.24 -8.25 26.85
CA ALA A 264 -3.84 -9.12 27.87
C ALA A 264 -4.81 -10.16 27.26
N GLY A 265 -5.55 -9.78 26.22
CA GLY A 265 -6.39 -10.71 25.44
C GLY A 265 -5.56 -11.68 24.61
N ALA A 266 -4.57 -11.19 23.88
CA ALA A 266 -3.68 -11.96 23.01
C ALA A 266 -2.99 -13.12 23.75
N LYS A 267 -2.56 -12.88 24.99
CA LYS A 267 -1.96 -13.89 25.88
C LYS A 267 -2.91 -15.03 26.31
N GLN A 268 -4.20 -14.95 25.97
CA GLN A 268 -5.20 -16.00 26.22
C GLN A 268 -5.54 -16.82 24.96
N VAL A 269 -5.28 -16.29 23.76
CA VAL A 269 -5.57 -16.95 22.47
C VAL A 269 -4.32 -17.50 21.75
N VAL A 270 -3.12 -17.03 22.11
CA VAL A 270 -1.86 -17.45 21.50
C VAL A 270 -1.52 -18.91 21.83
N GLN A 271 -0.99 -19.65 20.85
CA GLN A 271 -0.61 -21.06 20.99
C GLN A 271 0.60 -21.41 20.10
N GLU A 272 1.19 -22.60 20.25
CA GLU A 272 2.42 -22.98 19.52
C GLU A 272 2.21 -22.94 18.00
N GLY A 273 2.94 -22.05 17.31
CA GLY A 273 2.85 -21.84 15.86
C GLY A 273 1.83 -20.78 15.39
N VAL A 274 1.03 -20.21 16.30
CA VAL A 274 -0.01 -19.21 16.01
C VAL A 274 0.29 -17.91 16.77
N SER A 275 0.45 -16.80 16.04
CA SER A 275 0.62 -15.46 16.60
C SER A 275 -0.74 -14.76 16.71
N ALA A 276 -0.97 -14.02 17.80
CA ALA A 276 -2.17 -13.20 17.93
C ALA A 276 -2.19 -12.05 16.90
N ILE A 277 -1.01 -11.53 16.53
CA ILE A 277 -0.84 -10.47 15.53
C ILE A 277 0.43 -10.70 14.69
N ALA A 278 0.43 -10.23 13.44
CA ALA A 278 1.69 -10.03 12.71
C ALA A 278 2.32 -8.69 13.13
N PHE A 279 3.63 -8.50 12.95
CA PHE A 279 4.27 -7.20 13.20
C PHE A 279 3.57 -6.08 12.41
N PRO A 280 2.95 -5.10 13.09
CA PRO A 280 2.25 -4.00 12.44
C PRO A 280 3.25 -3.00 11.84
N GLY A 281 2.80 -2.21 10.86
CA GLY A 281 3.63 -1.17 10.25
C GLY A 281 4.07 -0.14 11.28
N HIS A 282 5.38 0.11 11.36
CA HIS A 282 5.95 1.07 12.30
C HIS A 282 5.45 2.50 12.04
N ASP A 283 5.48 2.93 10.78
CA ASP A 283 4.93 4.20 10.30
C ASP A 283 3.42 4.31 10.55
N VAL A 284 2.69 3.20 10.51
CA VAL A 284 1.25 3.14 10.77
C VAL A 284 0.98 3.37 12.26
N LEU A 285 1.72 2.70 13.15
CA LEU A 285 1.56 2.90 14.59
C LEU A 285 2.13 4.24 15.09
N LEU A 286 3.17 4.76 14.44
CA LEU A 286 3.70 6.09 14.73
C LEU A 286 2.66 7.18 14.40
N ARG A 287 1.95 7.04 13.27
CA ARG A 287 0.83 7.92 12.90
C ARG A 287 -0.36 7.81 13.83
N GLN A 288 -0.64 6.64 14.42
CA GLN A 288 -1.64 6.53 15.50
C GLN A 288 -1.27 7.38 16.73
N ARG A 289 0.02 7.62 16.99
CA ARG A 289 0.49 8.50 18.08
C ARG A 289 0.43 10.00 17.72
N GLY A 290 0.16 10.33 16.46
CA GLY A 290 0.15 11.70 15.94
C GLY A 290 1.51 12.19 15.43
N SER A 291 2.44 11.27 15.16
CA SER A 291 3.79 11.54 14.66
C SER A 291 4.06 10.75 13.37
N ASP A 292 5.16 11.04 12.67
CA ASP A 292 5.53 10.43 11.39
C ASP A 292 7.04 10.63 11.14
N TYR A 293 7.56 10.15 10.02
CA TYR A 293 8.93 10.36 9.58
C TYR A 293 9.21 11.81 9.14
N PHE A 294 8.17 12.58 8.82
CA PHE A 294 8.26 14.02 8.55
C PHE A 294 7.11 14.78 9.22
N ASP A 295 7.41 15.96 9.77
CA ASP A 295 6.41 16.88 10.32
C ASP A 295 5.76 17.79 9.23
N ALA A 296 4.84 18.67 9.66
CA ALA A 296 4.12 19.59 8.78
C ALA A 296 5.01 20.68 8.15
N ASP A 297 6.15 20.99 8.77
CA ASP A 297 7.17 21.91 8.23
C ASP A 297 8.16 21.17 7.30
N GLY A 298 8.04 19.85 7.16
CA GLY A 298 8.86 18.99 6.31
C GLY A 298 10.17 18.51 6.95
N ASN A 299 10.37 18.71 8.26
CA ASN A 299 11.58 18.24 8.95
C ASN A 299 11.56 16.72 9.12
N CYS A 300 12.72 16.06 8.97
CA CYS A 300 12.85 14.63 9.26
C CYS A 300 12.81 14.35 10.77
N THR A 301 11.85 13.54 11.21
CA THR A 301 11.51 13.23 12.62
C THR A 301 11.66 11.75 12.99
N LEU A 302 12.23 10.93 12.10
CA LEU A 302 12.40 9.48 12.24
C LEU A 302 13.16 9.04 13.51
N ASP A 303 14.13 9.82 14.00
CA ASP A 303 14.92 9.53 15.22
C ASP A 303 14.31 10.15 16.50
N SER A 304 13.06 10.60 16.45
CA SER A 304 12.34 11.07 17.64
C SER A 304 12.17 9.94 18.68
N PRO A 305 12.13 10.26 19.98
CA PRO A 305 11.91 9.24 21.02
C PRO A 305 10.63 8.42 20.81
N GLU A 306 9.56 9.07 20.35
CA GLU A 306 8.27 8.44 20.04
C GLU A 306 8.36 7.41 18.90
N SER A 307 9.17 7.69 17.87
CA SER A 307 9.49 6.73 16.80
C SER A 307 10.25 5.53 17.37
N ILE A 308 11.34 5.78 18.11
CA ILE A 308 12.17 4.73 18.73
C ILE A 308 11.34 3.84 19.67
N GLU A 309 10.55 4.43 20.57
CA GLU A 309 9.62 3.73 21.47
C GLU A 309 8.60 2.87 20.71
N THR A 310 8.13 3.33 19.55
CA THR A 310 7.14 2.59 18.74
C THR A 310 7.77 1.35 18.10
N ALA A 311 9.01 1.44 17.62
CA ALA A 311 9.77 0.28 17.14
C ALA A 311 10.11 -0.70 18.27
N GLU A 312 10.55 -0.20 19.43
CA GLU A 312 10.83 -1.03 20.62
C GLU A 312 9.56 -1.75 21.11
N TRP A 313 8.39 -1.09 21.11
CA TRP A 313 7.12 -1.72 21.46
C TRP A 313 6.71 -2.84 20.48
N ILE A 314 6.93 -2.65 19.18
CA ILE A 314 6.67 -3.70 18.17
C ILE A 314 7.55 -4.94 18.43
N LEU A 315 8.82 -4.75 18.80
CA LEU A 315 9.70 -5.86 19.18
C LEU A 315 9.22 -6.55 20.47
N ALA A 316 8.79 -5.78 21.48
CA ALA A 316 8.29 -6.31 22.76
C ALA A 316 7.07 -7.25 22.61
N LEU A 317 6.21 -7.04 21.60
CA LEU A 317 5.11 -7.97 21.27
C LEU A 317 5.60 -9.41 21.03
N ARG A 318 6.80 -9.58 20.47
CA ARG A 318 7.48 -10.88 20.34
C ARG A 318 8.29 -11.18 21.59
N ASP A 319 9.23 -10.31 21.95
CA ASP A 319 10.35 -10.65 22.84
C ASP A 319 9.98 -10.64 24.33
N GLU A 320 9.04 -9.78 24.74
CA GLU A 320 8.53 -9.76 26.12
C GLU A 320 7.18 -10.45 26.29
N HIS A 321 6.42 -10.62 25.20
CA HIS A 321 5.01 -11.02 25.26
C HIS A 321 4.69 -12.32 24.51
N GLY A 322 5.50 -12.72 23.53
CA GLY A 322 5.32 -13.96 22.77
C GLY A 322 4.04 -14.03 21.94
N ILE A 323 3.41 -12.88 21.62
CA ILE A 323 2.11 -12.81 20.93
C ILE A 323 2.22 -12.42 19.44
N ALA A 324 3.41 -12.05 18.98
CA ALA A 324 3.64 -11.59 17.61
C ALA A 324 4.87 -12.21 16.96
N THR A 325 4.86 -12.25 15.63
CA THR A 325 6.00 -12.60 14.78
C THR A 325 6.09 -11.66 13.59
N GLN A 326 7.29 -11.56 13.00
CA GLN A 326 7.51 -10.81 11.77
C GLN A 326 6.57 -11.29 10.65
N THR A 327 5.95 -10.33 9.97
CA THR A 327 5.11 -10.57 8.79
C THR A 327 5.94 -11.29 7.70
N PRO A 328 5.39 -12.31 7.00
CA PRO A 328 6.10 -13.00 5.94
C PRO A 328 6.62 -12.07 4.84
N ASP A 329 7.75 -12.45 4.23
CA ASP A 329 8.52 -11.67 3.25
C ASP A 329 7.84 -11.47 1.88
N SER A 330 6.70 -12.14 1.66
CA SER A 330 6.02 -12.24 0.38
C SER A 330 4.52 -12.39 0.56
N ASN A 331 3.75 -11.80 -0.36
CA ASN A 331 2.28 -11.83 -0.32
C ASN A 331 1.75 -13.27 -0.34
N GLU A 332 2.36 -14.14 -1.15
CA GLU A 332 2.02 -15.55 -1.27
C GLU A 332 2.20 -16.29 0.07
N ALA A 333 3.31 -16.02 0.78
CA ALA A 333 3.59 -16.61 2.10
C ALA A 333 2.67 -16.04 3.19
N TRP A 334 2.30 -14.76 3.10
CA TRP A 334 1.32 -14.13 3.99
C TRP A 334 -0.08 -14.74 3.83
N TRP A 335 -0.62 -14.79 2.61
CA TRP A 335 -1.92 -15.41 2.37
C TRP A 335 -1.93 -16.90 2.71
N ALA A 336 -0.81 -17.61 2.51
CA ALA A 336 -0.64 -18.98 3.00
C ALA A 336 -0.71 -19.05 4.54
N ALA A 337 0.04 -18.21 5.26
CA ALA A 337 0.03 -18.19 6.73
C ALA A 337 -1.36 -17.86 7.31
N LEU A 338 -2.14 -16.99 6.66
CA LEU A 338 -3.54 -16.75 7.03
C LEU A 338 -4.41 -18.00 6.81
N LYS A 339 -4.27 -18.69 5.67
CA LYS A 339 -4.97 -19.97 5.39
C LYS A 339 -4.54 -21.13 6.31
N GLU A 340 -3.39 -21.03 6.96
CA GLU A 340 -2.89 -21.93 7.99
C GLU A 340 -3.32 -21.53 9.42
N ASP A 341 -4.22 -20.54 9.56
CA ASP A 341 -4.71 -19.97 10.83
C ASP A 341 -3.60 -19.38 11.73
N ARG A 342 -2.42 -19.07 11.17
CA ARG A 342 -1.22 -18.67 11.95
C ARG A 342 -1.22 -17.24 12.49
N TYR A 343 -2.16 -16.41 12.06
CA TYR A 343 -2.33 -15.03 12.51
C TYR A 343 -3.79 -14.77 12.85
N LEU A 344 -4.07 -14.41 14.11
CA LEU A 344 -5.43 -14.18 14.60
C LEU A 344 -5.93 -12.75 14.38
N SER A 345 -5.03 -11.81 14.09
CA SER A 345 -5.35 -10.39 13.85
C SER A 345 -4.32 -9.73 12.93
N HIS A 346 -4.74 -8.64 12.27
CA HIS A 346 -3.91 -7.84 11.38
C HIS A 346 -4.28 -6.35 11.48
N VAL A 347 -3.26 -5.47 11.54
CA VAL A 347 -3.42 -4.01 11.46
C VAL A 347 -3.34 -3.62 10.00
N GLY A 348 -4.47 -3.17 9.42
CA GLY A 348 -4.56 -2.82 8.00
C GLY A 348 -5.61 -1.74 7.73
N ALA A 349 -5.51 -1.08 6.59
CA ALA A 349 -6.47 -0.07 6.14
C ALA A 349 -7.72 -0.69 5.46
N ASP A 350 -8.68 0.15 5.07
CA ASP A 350 -9.91 -0.21 4.36
C ASP A 350 -9.71 -1.16 3.15
N TRP A 351 -8.75 -0.86 2.28
CA TRP A 351 -8.43 -1.67 1.09
C TRP A 351 -8.08 -3.13 1.40
N TYR A 352 -7.63 -3.42 2.63
CA TYR A 352 -7.33 -4.79 3.05
C TYR A 352 -8.57 -5.69 3.07
N ALA A 353 -9.76 -5.12 3.27
CA ALA A 353 -11.03 -5.84 3.19
C ALA A 353 -11.28 -6.44 1.79
N GLY A 354 -10.84 -5.75 0.73
CA GLY A 354 -10.84 -6.29 -0.63
C GLY A 354 -9.84 -7.44 -0.79
N PHE A 355 -8.60 -7.25 -0.32
CA PHE A 355 -7.56 -8.27 -0.45
C PHE A 355 -7.86 -9.57 0.31
N PHE A 356 -8.56 -9.51 1.46
CA PHE A 356 -9.09 -10.69 2.14
C PHE A 356 -10.04 -11.49 1.24
N LYS A 357 -11.02 -10.82 0.61
CA LYS A 357 -11.99 -11.45 -0.32
C LYS A 357 -11.29 -12.10 -1.52
N ASP A 358 -10.31 -11.41 -2.11
CA ASP A 358 -9.61 -11.86 -3.32
C ASP A 358 -8.65 -13.05 -3.06
N ASN A 359 -7.89 -13.03 -1.95
CA ASN A 359 -6.76 -13.95 -1.74
C ASN A 359 -7.04 -15.11 -0.79
N VAL A 360 -8.04 -14.94 0.09
CA VAL A 360 -8.46 -15.93 1.10
C VAL A 360 -10.01 -16.03 1.23
N PRO A 361 -10.74 -16.27 0.11
CA PRO A 361 -12.21 -16.34 0.09
C PRO A 361 -12.79 -17.41 1.05
N ASP A 362 -12.09 -18.52 1.26
CA ASP A 362 -12.49 -19.62 2.17
C ASP A 362 -12.47 -19.23 3.68
N MET A 363 -12.17 -17.97 3.99
CA MET A 363 -12.26 -17.39 5.34
C MET A 363 -13.46 -16.44 5.54
N SER A 364 -14.37 -16.38 4.56
CA SER A 364 -15.67 -15.70 4.70
C SER A 364 -16.40 -16.11 5.99
N GLY A 365 -16.98 -15.13 6.68
CA GLY A 365 -17.68 -15.28 7.96
C GLY A 365 -16.79 -15.43 9.20
N LYS A 366 -15.46 -15.58 9.03
CA LYS A 366 -14.53 -15.78 10.17
C LYS A 366 -13.94 -14.47 10.70
N TRP A 367 -13.66 -13.53 9.79
CA TRP A 367 -13.07 -12.24 10.12
C TRP A 367 -14.11 -11.19 10.49
N MET A 368 -13.72 -10.24 11.32
CA MET A 368 -14.42 -8.97 11.59
C MET A 368 -13.38 -7.85 11.71
N ALA A 369 -13.82 -6.60 11.69
CA ALA A 369 -12.99 -5.41 11.90
C ALA A 369 -13.42 -4.64 13.17
N THR A 370 -12.48 -3.92 13.79
CA THR A 370 -12.76 -3.00 14.90
C THR A 370 -11.76 -1.83 14.86
N PRO A 371 -12.11 -0.63 15.38
CA PRO A 371 -11.13 0.42 15.61
C PRO A 371 -9.90 -0.10 16.37
N LEU A 372 -8.72 0.45 16.09
CA LEU A 372 -7.50 0.06 16.79
C LEU A 372 -7.65 0.25 18.31
N PRO A 373 -7.05 -0.62 19.13
CA PRO A 373 -6.78 -0.29 20.52
C PRO A 373 -5.88 0.96 20.56
N ALA A 374 -6.14 1.90 21.47
CA ALA A 374 -5.36 3.13 21.57
C ALA A 374 -4.09 2.95 22.41
N TRP A 375 -3.11 3.85 22.25
CA TRP A 375 -1.92 3.91 23.13
C TRP A 375 -2.25 4.32 24.57
N THR A 376 -3.32 5.10 24.75
CA THR A 376 -3.88 5.46 26.05
C THR A 376 -5.41 5.49 25.95
N ALA A 377 -6.12 5.20 27.05
CA ALA A 377 -7.58 5.14 27.04
C ALA A 377 -8.20 6.51 26.65
N GLY A 378 -8.97 6.53 25.56
CA GLY A 378 -9.52 7.76 24.97
C GLY A 378 -8.61 8.45 23.95
N GLY A 379 -7.45 7.87 23.61
CA GLY A 379 -6.60 8.30 22.49
C GLY A 379 -7.12 7.83 21.12
N ILE A 380 -6.35 8.09 20.07
CA ILE A 380 -6.71 7.79 18.67
C ILE A 380 -6.83 6.26 18.46
N ARG A 381 -7.98 5.81 17.94
CA ARG A 381 -8.31 4.39 17.67
C ARG A 381 -8.20 4.03 16.18
N THR A 382 -7.32 4.68 15.44
CA THR A 382 -7.05 4.40 14.02
C THR A 382 -5.68 4.92 13.61
N SER A 383 -5.34 4.76 12.34
CA SER A 383 -4.24 5.44 11.67
C SER A 383 -4.62 5.63 10.20
N CYS A 384 -3.69 6.04 9.35
CA CYS A 384 -3.82 5.87 7.90
C CYS A 384 -2.79 4.87 7.36
N SER A 385 -3.02 4.30 6.18
CA SER A 385 -1.99 3.55 5.46
C SER A 385 -2.32 3.41 3.97
N GLY A 386 -1.40 3.85 3.11
CA GLY A 386 -1.67 4.02 1.70
C GLY A 386 -2.31 5.37 1.37
N GLY A 387 -2.62 5.53 0.09
CA GLY A 387 -3.18 6.74 -0.47
C GLY A 387 -2.82 6.85 -1.95
N THR A 388 -3.74 7.37 -2.75
CA THR A 388 -3.50 7.61 -4.17
C THR A 388 -4.23 8.89 -4.56
N GLY A 389 -3.49 9.86 -5.08
CA GLY A 389 -4.01 11.15 -5.49
C GLY A 389 -4.23 11.14 -6.98
N SER A 390 -5.45 11.42 -7.43
CA SER A 390 -5.68 11.73 -8.83
C SER A 390 -5.22 13.16 -9.10
N CYS A 391 -4.23 13.33 -9.97
CA CYS A 391 -3.52 14.59 -10.22
C CYS A 391 -3.69 15.02 -11.69
N ILE A 392 -3.95 16.30 -11.95
CA ILE A 392 -3.98 16.85 -13.32
C ILE A 392 -2.57 17.30 -13.72
N VAL A 393 -2.14 16.94 -14.93
CA VAL A 393 -0.85 17.36 -15.50
C VAL A 393 -0.95 18.78 -16.05
N LYS A 394 -0.07 19.67 -15.59
CA LYS A 394 -0.07 21.12 -15.86
C LYS A 394 0.13 21.50 -17.33
N THR A 395 0.70 20.58 -18.11
CA THR A 395 0.95 20.74 -19.56
C THR A 395 -0.15 20.17 -20.45
N SER A 396 -1.25 19.66 -19.86
CA SER A 396 -2.43 19.23 -20.61
C SER A 396 -3.02 20.39 -21.43
N ALA A 397 -3.50 20.09 -22.64
CA ALA A 397 -4.28 21.04 -23.43
C ALA A 397 -5.74 21.18 -22.95
N HIS A 398 -6.16 20.35 -21.99
CA HIS A 398 -7.54 20.11 -21.60
C HIS A 398 -7.76 20.19 -20.08
N VAL A 399 -6.90 20.92 -19.34
CA VAL A 399 -6.95 21.08 -17.87
C VAL A 399 -8.35 21.36 -17.32
N GLU A 400 -9.15 22.21 -17.98
CA GLU A 400 -10.52 22.52 -17.52
C GLU A 400 -11.51 21.36 -17.67
N GLU A 401 -11.33 20.50 -18.67
CA GLU A 401 -12.16 19.31 -18.86
C GLU A 401 -11.68 18.15 -17.97
N ALA A 402 -10.36 18.05 -17.75
CA ALA A 402 -9.79 17.17 -16.74
C ALA A 402 -10.28 17.53 -15.33
N TRP A 403 -10.38 18.84 -15.00
CA TRP A 403 -10.99 19.30 -13.75
C TRP A 403 -12.46 18.92 -13.65
N ARG A 404 -13.30 19.20 -14.66
CA ARG A 404 -14.73 18.81 -14.65
C ARG A 404 -14.94 17.31 -14.49
N PHE A 405 -14.13 16.50 -15.16
CA PHE A 405 -14.19 15.06 -15.00
C PHE A 405 -13.75 14.63 -13.58
N GLN A 406 -12.73 15.28 -13.01
CA GLN A 406 -12.30 15.04 -11.64
C GLN A 406 -13.34 15.49 -10.60
N GLU A 407 -14.00 16.62 -10.83
CA GLU A 407 -15.11 17.15 -10.02
C GLU A 407 -16.29 16.18 -10.02
N PHE A 408 -16.72 15.72 -11.21
CA PHE A 408 -17.77 14.72 -11.37
C PHE A 408 -17.44 13.35 -10.75
N SER A 409 -16.18 12.89 -10.84
CA SER A 409 -15.79 11.54 -10.39
C SER A 409 -15.30 11.49 -8.94
N MET A 410 -14.43 12.41 -8.51
CA MET A 410 -13.82 12.42 -7.17
C MET A 410 -14.63 13.25 -6.15
N LEU A 411 -15.36 14.28 -6.59
CA LEU A 411 -16.05 15.26 -5.73
C LEU A 411 -17.58 15.21 -5.83
N SER A 412 -18.13 14.05 -6.19
CA SER A 412 -19.57 13.78 -6.17
C SER A 412 -19.92 12.61 -5.25
N VAL A 413 -21.12 12.64 -4.68
CA VAL A 413 -21.62 11.53 -3.83
C VAL A 413 -21.66 10.23 -4.62
N GLU A 414 -22.22 10.23 -5.83
CA GLU A 414 -22.31 9.01 -6.66
C GLU A 414 -20.91 8.47 -7.04
N GLY A 415 -19.98 9.35 -7.43
CA GLY A 415 -18.62 8.93 -7.79
C GLY A 415 -17.88 8.26 -6.63
N ASN A 416 -18.02 8.80 -5.42
CA ASN A 416 -17.46 8.23 -4.19
C ASN A 416 -18.14 6.91 -3.78
N VAL A 417 -19.48 6.85 -3.84
CA VAL A 417 -20.24 5.63 -3.50
C VAL A 417 -19.92 4.50 -4.48
N ARG A 418 -19.94 4.79 -5.79
CA ARG A 418 -19.58 3.85 -6.85
C ARG A 418 -18.10 3.45 -6.79
N ARG A 419 -17.22 4.29 -6.21
CA ARG A 419 -15.83 3.91 -5.90
C ARG A 419 -15.80 2.88 -4.76
N PHE A 420 -16.50 3.11 -3.65
CA PHE A 420 -16.59 2.13 -2.56
C PHE A 420 -17.12 0.78 -3.07
N GLU A 421 -18.24 0.76 -3.81
CA GLU A 421 -18.82 -0.47 -4.39
C GLU A 421 -17.86 -1.23 -5.33
N MET A 422 -17.02 -0.52 -6.08
CA MET A 422 -16.09 -1.13 -7.06
C MET A 422 -14.71 -1.49 -6.49
N THR A 423 -14.35 -0.98 -5.30
CA THR A 423 -12.96 -1.02 -4.78
C THR A 423 -12.83 -1.40 -3.30
N ASN A 424 -13.89 -1.26 -2.50
CA ASN A 424 -13.89 -1.28 -1.02
C ASN A 424 -13.12 -0.11 -0.36
N LEU A 425 -12.71 0.92 -1.11
CA LEU A 425 -12.07 2.12 -0.55
C LEU A 425 -13.13 3.05 0.05
N PHE A 426 -13.03 3.35 1.35
CA PHE A 426 -13.95 4.26 2.02
C PHE A 426 -13.60 5.71 1.62
N PRO A 427 -14.57 6.55 1.23
CA PRO A 427 -14.24 7.83 0.61
C PRO A 427 -13.71 8.86 1.61
N PRO A 428 -12.75 9.74 1.20
CA PRO A 428 -12.35 10.91 1.99
C PRO A 428 -13.33 12.09 1.84
N PHE A 429 -14.33 11.96 0.97
CA PHE A 429 -15.37 12.96 0.71
C PHE A 429 -16.54 12.80 1.69
N ILE A 430 -16.63 13.73 2.64
CA ILE A 430 -17.55 13.71 3.79
C ILE A 430 -19.03 13.60 3.36
N PRO A 431 -19.53 14.33 2.34
CA PRO A 431 -20.94 14.22 1.91
C PRO A 431 -21.35 12.84 1.39
N ALA A 432 -20.41 11.94 1.10
CA ALA A 432 -20.71 10.56 0.72
C ALA A 432 -20.78 9.59 1.90
N MET A 433 -20.21 9.92 3.06
CA MET A 433 -19.96 8.95 4.14
C MET A 433 -21.23 8.33 4.73
N ASP A 434 -22.30 9.10 4.92
CA ASP A 434 -23.58 8.63 5.47
C ASP A 434 -24.48 7.88 4.45
N ASN A 435 -24.00 7.60 3.24
CA ASN A 435 -24.82 7.00 2.19
C ASN A 435 -25.07 5.50 2.44
N GLU A 436 -26.34 5.07 2.40
CA GLU A 436 -26.73 3.68 2.72
C GLU A 436 -26.02 2.58 1.91
N ARG A 437 -25.48 2.89 0.73
CA ARG A 437 -24.68 1.95 -0.10
C ARG A 437 -23.28 1.67 0.47
N LEU A 438 -22.74 2.55 1.33
CA LEU A 438 -21.51 2.28 2.09
C LEU A 438 -21.79 1.38 3.30
N HIS A 439 -23.01 1.45 3.83
CA HIS A 439 -23.45 0.77 5.05
C HIS A 439 -24.05 -0.63 4.80
N ALA A 440 -23.57 -1.30 3.75
CA ALA A 440 -24.01 -2.64 3.38
C ALA A 440 -23.35 -3.70 4.29
N ALA A 441 -24.16 -4.66 4.78
CA ALA A 441 -23.67 -5.79 5.56
C ALA A 441 -22.82 -6.73 4.68
N ASP A 442 -21.57 -6.94 5.08
CA ASP A 442 -20.59 -7.73 4.31
C ASP A 442 -20.55 -9.19 4.78
N GLU A 443 -21.01 -10.12 3.93
CA GLU A 443 -21.01 -11.56 4.22
C GLU A 443 -19.61 -12.08 4.58
N TYR A 444 -18.55 -11.54 3.96
CA TYR A 444 -17.18 -11.95 4.25
C TYR A 444 -16.80 -11.60 5.70
N PHE A 445 -17.23 -10.44 6.19
CA PHE A 445 -16.99 -9.97 7.55
C PHE A 445 -18.16 -10.30 8.49
N ASN A 446 -18.72 -11.50 8.37
CA ASN A 446 -19.77 -12.03 9.26
C ASN A 446 -21.06 -11.20 9.29
N GLY A 447 -21.38 -10.50 8.18
CA GLY A 447 -22.52 -9.59 8.09
C GLY A 447 -22.28 -8.23 8.75
N GLN A 448 -21.03 -7.88 9.07
CA GLN A 448 -20.67 -6.58 9.61
C GLN A 448 -20.84 -5.47 8.55
N ASP A 449 -21.38 -4.32 8.97
CA ASP A 449 -21.23 -3.06 8.25
C ASP A 449 -19.81 -2.53 8.48
N LEU A 450 -18.93 -2.69 7.48
CA LEU A 450 -17.58 -2.11 7.52
C LEU A 450 -17.59 -0.59 7.32
N GLY A 451 -18.57 -0.05 6.59
CA GLY A 451 -18.72 1.38 6.37
C GLY A 451 -18.92 2.14 7.68
N ALA A 452 -19.72 1.59 8.60
CA ALA A 452 -19.87 2.15 9.95
C ALA A 452 -18.58 2.11 10.77
N VAL A 453 -17.76 1.06 10.66
CA VAL A 453 -16.46 0.97 11.35
C VAL A 453 -15.49 2.03 10.82
N PHE A 454 -15.46 2.24 9.50
CA PHE A 454 -14.62 3.26 8.86
C PHE A 454 -15.14 4.69 9.14
N ALA A 455 -16.45 4.89 9.19
CA ALA A 455 -17.08 6.16 9.57
C ALA A 455 -16.86 6.53 11.05
N GLU A 456 -16.89 5.56 11.98
CA GLU A 456 -16.62 5.79 13.41
C GLU A 456 -15.25 6.44 13.61
N VAL A 457 -14.23 5.94 12.92
CA VAL A 457 -12.84 6.39 13.09
C VAL A 457 -12.43 7.51 12.13
N GLY A 458 -13.15 7.70 11.03
CA GLY A 458 -12.81 8.61 9.93
C GLY A 458 -12.41 10.03 10.36
N PRO A 459 -13.19 10.71 11.22
CA PRO A 459 -12.85 12.04 11.76
C PRO A 459 -11.59 12.09 12.63
N SER A 460 -11.01 10.94 13.00
CA SER A 460 -9.78 10.81 13.80
C SER A 460 -8.59 10.25 13.02
N VAL A 461 -8.71 10.04 11.70
CA VAL A 461 -7.60 9.58 10.86
C VAL A 461 -6.47 10.63 10.86
N PRO A 462 -5.25 10.27 11.31
CA PRO A 462 -4.14 11.21 11.42
C PRO A 462 -3.62 11.65 10.05
N ALA A 463 -3.00 12.82 10.01
CA ALA A 463 -2.35 13.33 8.80
C ALA A 463 -1.03 12.58 8.52
N GLN A 464 -0.66 12.50 7.24
CA GLN A 464 0.66 12.12 6.78
C GLN A 464 1.21 13.25 5.89
N TYR A 465 2.29 13.89 6.34
CA TYR A 465 2.88 15.03 5.62
C TYR A 465 3.91 14.57 4.59
N GLN A 466 3.93 15.20 3.42
CA GLN A 466 4.84 14.81 2.35
C GLN A 466 6.14 15.58 2.31
N SER A 467 7.19 14.87 1.89
CA SER A 467 8.56 15.35 1.83
C SER A 467 9.23 14.87 0.54
N PRO A 468 10.02 15.72 -0.15
CA PRO A 468 10.81 15.32 -1.31
C PRO A 468 11.83 14.19 -1.05
N TYR A 469 12.05 13.87 0.23
CA TYR A 469 12.99 12.87 0.73
C TYR A 469 12.30 11.61 1.30
N ARG A 470 10.95 11.52 1.33
CA ARG A 470 10.25 10.34 1.89
C ARG A 470 10.57 9.04 1.14
N ALA A 471 10.68 9.10 -0.19
CA ALA A 471 11.11 7.95 -0.98
C ALA A 471 12.55 7.51 -0.67
N GLU A 472 13.46 8.47 -0.44
CA GLU A 472 14.87 8.24 -0.11
C GLU A 472 15.06 7.68 1.31
N LEU A 473 14.27 8.18 2.26
CA LEU A 473 14.19 7.67 3.63
C LEU A 473 13.70 6.22 3.63
N ASN A 474 12.60 5.94 2.93
CA ASN A 474 12.03 4.59 2.85
C ASN A 474 12.99 3.58 2.18
N LEU A 475 13.73 3.99 1.15
CA LEU A 475 14.73 3.16 0.48
C LEU A 475 15.94 2.85 1.36
N THR A 476 16.36 3.79 2.22
CA THR A 476 17.49 3.60 3.15
C THR A 476 17.08 2.80 4.39
N LEU A 477 15.92 3.10 4.98
CA LEU A 477 15.40 2.42 6.17
C LEU A 477 14.89 1.01 5.88
N GLY A 478 14.30 0.77 4.70
CA GLY A 478 13.68 -0.49 4.31
C GLY A 478 14.54 -1.74 4.60
N PRO A 479 15.80 -1.80 4.13
CA PRO A 479 16.71 -2.91 4.40
C PRO A 479 17.09 -3.07 5.88
N MET A 480 17.19 -1.98 6.65
CA MET A 480 17.61 -2.01 8.06
C MET A 480 16.59 -2.72 8.96
N TRP A 481 15.32 -2.79 8.57
CA TRP A 481 14.28 -3.45 9.34
C TRP A 481 14.59 -4.91 9.67
N GLN A 482 15.27 -5.66 8.79
CA GLN A 482 15.61 -7.05 9.08
C GLN A 482 16.63 -7.14 10.21
N ASP A 483 17.67 -6.31 10.20
CA ASP A 483 18.67 -6.26 11.29
C ASP A 483 18.10 -5.72 12.60
N ILE A 484 17.08 -4.85 12.55
CA ILE A 484 16.29 -4.44 13.72
C ILE A 484 15.48 -5.62 14.27
N TYR A 485 14.74 -6.34 13.42
CA TYR A 485 13.93 -7.49 13.85
C TYR A 485 14.79 -8.65 14.37
N ASP A 486 15.95 -8.91 13.78
CA ASP A 486 16.88 -9.95 14.24
C ASP A 486 17.71 -9.53 15.47
N GLY A 487 17.63 -8.27 15.91
CA GLY A 487 18.35 -7.73 17.06
C GLY A 487 19.85 -7.48 16.82
N ASN A 488 20.25 -7.39 15.55
CA ASN A 488 21.61 -7.03 15.13
C ASN A 488 21.87 -5.51 15.24
N LEU A 489 20.81 -4.70 15.15
CA LEU A 489 20.86 -3.23 15.14
C LEU A 489 19.73 -2.67 16.03
N ALA A 490 20.03 -1.66 16.86
CA ALA A 490 19.01 -1.00 17.68
C ALA A 490 18.19 0.01 16.84
N PRO A 491 16.87 0.16 17.07
CA PRO A 491 16.06 1.16 16.37
C PRO A 491 16.63 2.57 16.47
N ALA A 492 17.11 2.97 17.65
CA ALA A 492 17.73 4.27 17.88
C ALA A 492 18.95 4.54 16.98
N ASP A 493 19.83 3.55 16.81
CA ASP A 493 21.03 3.68 15.98
C ASP A 493 20.64 3.78 14.49
N ALA A 494 19.78 2.87 14.02
CA ALA A 494 19.27 2.86 12.64
C ALA A 494 18.56 4.16 12.26
N PHE A 495 17.65 4.62 13.12
CA PHE A 495 16.85 5.81 12.87
C PHE A 495 17.72 7.07 12.89
N THR A 496 18.72 7.14 13.77
CA THR A 496 19.70 8.24 13.81
C THR A 496 20.56 8.26 12.54
N GLU A 497 21.01 7.10 12.05
CA GLU A 497 21.79 7.01 10.80
C GLU A 497 20.99 7.54 9.59
N VAL A 498 19.76 7.03 9.40
CA VAL A 498 18.88 7.46 8.30
C VAL A 498 18.46 8.92 8.45
N ALA A 499 18.06 9.36 9.65
CA ALA A 499 17.61 10.73 9.86
C ALA A 499 18.72 11.76 9.59
N ASN A 500 19.97 11.45 9.95
CA ASN A 500 21.11 12.30 9.62
C ASN A 500 21.41 12.32 8.12
N SER A 501 21.41 11.17 7.44
CA SER A 501 21.61 11.14 5.97
C SER A 501 20.55 11.95 5.23
N ILE A 502 19.30 11.90 5.68
CA ILE A 502 18.20 12.69 5.09
C ILE A 502 18.35 14.19 5.40
N ARG A 503 18.79 14.57 6.60
CA ARG A 503 19.09 15.98 6.93
C ARG A 503 20.28 16.52 6.11
N GLU A 504 21.31 15.71 5.87
CA GLU A 504 22.42 16.10 4.99
C GLU A 504 21.96 16.33 3.55
N ALA A 505 21.07 15.49 3.00
CA ALA A 505 20.43 15.71 1.71
C ALA A 505 19.57 16.99 1.69
N MET A 506 18.77 17.21 2.73
CA MET A 506 17.92 18.41 2.90
C MET A 506 18.72 19.72 2.98
N GLU A 507 19.92 19.72 3.54
CA GLU A 507 20.79 20.90 3.54
C GLU A 507 21.59 21.05 2.24
N ALA A 508 21.89 19.96 1.53
CA ALA A 508 22.58 20.00 0.24
C ALA A 508 21.73 20.63 -0.88
N ASP A 509 20.43 20.30 -0.94
CA ASP A 509 19.50 20.86 -1.94
C ASP A 509 19.10 22.33 -1.65
N LYS A 510 19.55 22.91 -0.52
CA LYS A 510 19.36 24.34 -0.15
C LYS A 510 20.54 25.25 -0.56
N ALA A 511 21.64 24.71 -1.09
CA ALA A 511 22.96 25.36 -1.16
C ALA A 511 23.41 25.80 -2.57
#